data_AF-A0A7C1AP04-F1
#
_entry.id   AF-A0A7C1AP04-F1
#
_cell.length_a   1.000
_cell.length_b   1.000
_cell.length_c   1.000
_cell.angle_alpha   90.00
_cell.angle_beta   90.00
_cell.angle_gamma   90.00
#
_symmetry.space_group_name_H-M   'P 1'
#
loop_
_entity.id
_entity.type
_entity.pdbx_description
1 polymer ?
#
loop_
_entity_poly.entity_id
_entity_poly.type
_entity_poly.pdbx_seq_one_letter_code
_entity_poly.pdbx_strand_id
1 'polypeptide(L)'
;MKKYGLVFFVAVLVLFQIFACGKKITEQQYYDKAVEYEQNEDFVNAADTYLTLFKRFPSGNHGAESLFKAALIQSNQLKQFDRAIETYRRLIRVFPESEFVQKSFFMIGFMYANDIKNFDKARKTYREFLKKYPDNELASSVKWELNNLGKDINDMNFFSGDSSDNTH
;
A
#
# COMPACT_ATOMS: atom_id res chain seq x y z
N MET A 1 0.62 23.94 -61.83
CA MET A 1 1.50 23.19 -60.89
C MET A 1 1.42 23.63 -59.42
N LYS A 2 1.05 24.89 -59.08
CA LYS A 2 1.00 25.36 -57.68
C LYS A 2 -0.17 24.84 -56.80
N LYS A 3 -1.33 24.48 -57.39
CA LYS A 3 -2.53 24.06 -56.63
C LYS A 3 -2.41 22.69 -55.94
N TYR A 4 -1.70 21.74 -56.55
CA TYR A 4 -1.52 20.39 -56.00
C TYR A 4 -0.53 20.35 -54.83
N GLY A 5 0.45 21.27 -54.78
CA GLY A 5 1.39 21.37 -53.66
C GLY A 5 0.73 21.84 -52.36
N LEU A 6 -0.23 22.77 -52.45
CA LEU A 6 -0.97 23.27 -51.27
C LEU A 6 -1.94 22.21 -50.72
N VAL A 7 -2.64 21.49 -51.60
CA VAL A 7 -3.56 20.40 -51.20
C VAL A 7 -2.79 19.24 -50.57
N PHE A 8 -1.63 18.88 -51.11
CA PHE A 8 -0.77 17.86 -50.53
C PHE A 8 -0.19 18.26 -49.17
N PHE A 9 0.23 19.52 -49.01
CA PHE A 9 0.75 20.04 -47.74
C PHE A 9 -0.31 20.10 -46.64
N VAL A 10 -1.55 20.49 -46.98
CA VAL A 10 -2.69 20.46 -46.05
C VAL A 10 -3.08 19.03 -45.70
N ALA A 11 -3.07 18.10 -46.66
CA ALA A 11 -3.35 16.68 -46.40
C ALA A 11 -2.31 16.04 -45.46
N VAL A 12 -1.02 16.36 -45.63
CA VAL A 12 0.07 15.90 -44.75
C VAL A 12 -0.04 16.52 -43.35
N LEU A 13 -0.40 17.81 -43.23
CA LEU A 13 -0.62 18.45 -41.93
C LEU A 13 -1.83 17.90 -41.18
N VAL A 14 -2.93 17.58 -41.88
CA VAL A 14 -4.10 16.93 -41.31
C VAL A 14 -3.77 15.50 -40.87
N LEU A 15 -2.95 14.75 -41.64
CA LEU A 15 -2.47 13.43 -41.24
C LEU A 15 -1.53 13.49 -40.03
N PHE A 16 -0.70 14.54 -39.89
CA PHE A 16 0.19 14.73 -38.73
C PHE A 16 -0.57 15.01 -37.42
N GLN A 17 -1.75 15.63 -37.50
CA GLN A 17 -2.61 15.91 -36.33
C GLN A 17 -3.29 14.63 -35.78
N ILE A 18 -3.42 13.57 -36.58
CA ILE A 18 -4.09 12.32 -36.18
C ILE A 18 -3.12 11.34 -35.48
N PHE A 19 -1.81 11.49 -35.69
CA PHE A 19 -0.78 10.64 -35.07
C PHE A 19 -0.18 11.21 -33.77
N ALA A 20 -0.49 12.45 -33.41
CA ALA A 20 -0.05 13.07 -32.17
C ALA A 20 -1.06 12.90 -31.02
N CYS A 21 -1.77 11.77 -30.95
CA CYS A 21 -2.43 11.38 -29.71
C CYS A 21 -1.39 10.63 -28.86
N GLY A 22 -0.59 11.38 -28.10
CA GLY A 22 0.31 10.78 -27.11
C GLY A 22 -0.51 9.88 -26.19
N LYS A 23 -0.46 8.57 -26.42
CA LYS A 23 -1.37 7.59 -25.81
C LYS A 23 -1.18 7.68 -24.29
N LYS A 24 -2.15 8.27 -23.58
CA LYS A 24 -2.11 8.36 -22.12
C LYS A 24 -2.06 6.94 -21.57
N ILE A 25 -1.06 6.64 -20.76
CA ILE A 25 -0.89 5.36 -20.09
C ILE A 25 -2.16 5.05 -19.29
N THR A 26 -2.72 3.85 -19.46
CA THR A 26 -3.94 3.43 -18.76
C THR A 26 -3.64 3.05 -17.31
N GLU A 27 -4.68 2.95 -16.48
CA GLU A 27 -4.54 2.49 -15.09
C GLU A 27 -3.81 1.13 -15.01
N GLN A 28 -4.23 0.16 -15.84
CA GLN A 28 -3.61 -1.16 -15.90
C GLN A 28 -2.13 -1.07 -16.27
N GLN A 29 -1.78 -0.26 -17.26
CA GLN A 29 -0.38 -0.10 -17.67
C GLN A 29 0.49 0.55 -16.58
N TYR A 30 -0.08 1.46 -15.76
CA TYR A 30 0.63 1.96 -14.59
C TYR A 30 0.84 0.87 -13.53
N TYR A 31 -0.15 0.00 -13.34
CA TYR A 31 -0.05 -1.12 -12.39
C TYR A 31 1.02 -2.11 -12.84
N ASP A 32 0.97 -2.55 -14.10
CA ASP A 32 1.93 -3.49 -14.69
C ASP A 32 3.36 -2.95 -14.58
N LYS A 33 3.55 -1.64 -14.82
CA LYS A 33 4.85 -0.99 -14.67
C LYS A 33 5.34 -0.98 -13.22
N ALA A 34 4.46 -0.75 -12.25
CA ALA A 34 4.84 -0.80 -10.84
C ALA A 34 5.24 -2.21 -10.42
N VAL A 35 4.52 -3.24 -10.92
CA VAL A 35 4.86 -4.66 -10.71
C VAL A 35 6.21 -4.99 -11.35
N GLU A 36 6.49 -4.51 -12.55
CA GLU A 36 7.79 -4.71 -13.21
C GLU A 36 8.94 -4.13 -12.37
N TYR A 37 8.79 -2.91 -11.83
CA TYR A 37 9.78 -2.36 -10.91
C TYR A 37 9.91 -3.19 -9.63
N GLU A 38 8.79 -3.69 -9.07
CA GLU A 38 8.80 -4.55 -7.87
C GLU A 38 9.58 -5.85 -8.14
N GLN A 39 9.35 -6.49 -9.29
CA GLN A 39 10.02 -7.73 -9.71
C GLN A 39 11.51 -7.53 -9.97
N ASN A 40 11.90 -6.37 -10.47
CA ASN A 40 13.30 -6.00 -10.69
C ASN A 40 13.99 -5.45 -9.44
N GLU A 41 13.32 -5.51 -8.27
CA GLU A 41 13.80 -4.99 -6.98
C GLU A 41 14.09 -3.47 -6.98
N ASP A 42 13.57 -2.74 -7.97
CA ASP A 42 13.62 -1.28 -8.03
C ASP A 42 12.51 -0.70 -7.15
N PHE A 43 12.67 -0.89 -5.84
CA PHE A 43 11.67 -0.59 -4.83
C PHE A 43 11.30 0.89 -4.76
N VAL A 44 12.23 1.79 -5.09
CA VAL A 44 11.96 3.23 -5.13
C VAL A 44 10.97 3.53 -6.26
N ASN A 45 11.28 3.09 -7.48
CA ASN A 45 10.40 3.33 -8.62
C ASN A 45 9.08 2.56 -8.51
N ALA A 46 9.09 1.36 -7.91
CA ALA A 46 7.88 0.59 -7.66
C ALA A 46 6.90 1.35 -6.75
N ALA A 47 7.36 1.79 -5.58
CA ALA A 47 6.51 2.52 -4.63
C ALA A 47 6.02 3.84 -5.23
N ASP A 48 6.89 4.61 -5.89
CA ASP A 48 6.51 5.88 -6.53
C ASP A 48 5.52 5.69 -7.68
N THR A 49 5.64 4.60 -8.45
CA THR A 49 4.72 4.28 -9.54
C THR A 49 3.35 3.87 -9.00
N TYR A 50 3.27 3.06 -7.95
CA TYR A 50 2.01 2.74 -7.27
C TYR A 50 1.32 3.99 -6.71
N LEU A 51 2.06 4.89 -6.04
CA LEU A 51 1.52 6.14 -5.54
C LEU A 51 1.04 7.06 -6.67
N THR A 52 1.75 7.06 -7.81
CA THR A 52 1.38 7.84 -9.00
C THR A 52 0.14 7.29 -9.66
N LEU A 53 -0.02 5.96 -9.73
CA LEU A 53 -1.24 5.31 -10.22
C LEU A 53 -2.44 5.82 -9.44
N PHE A 54 -2.41 5.75 -8.11
CA PHE A 54 -3.51 6.24 -7.28
C PHE A 54 -3.77 7.75 -7.48
N LYS A 55 -2.73 8.57 -7.60
CA LYS A 55 -2.89 10.02 -7.89
C LYS A 55 -3.58 10.28 -9.23
N ARG A 56 -3.32 9.44 -10.24
CA ARG A 56 -3.89 9.58 -11.60
C ARG A 56 -5.29 8.98 -11.70
N PHE A 57 -5.55 7.91 -10.99
CA PHE A 57 -6.79 7.13 -11.02
C PHE A 57 -7.33 6.91 -9.59
N PRO A 58 -7.76 7.98 -8.90
CA PRO A 58 -8.17 7.90 -7.49
C PRO A 58 -9.41 7.04 -7.24
N SER A 59 -10.24 6.84 -8.27
CA SER A 59 -11.42 5.97 -8.27
C SER A 59 -11.23 4.71 -9.11
N GLY A 60 -9.98 4.40 -9.49
CA GLY A 60 -9.64 3.23 -10.28
C GLY A 60 -9.69 1.94 -9.47
N ASN A 61 -9.78 0.80 -10.16
CA ASN A 61 -9.91 -0.52 -9.56
C ASN A 61 -8.67 -0.92 -8.73
N HIS A 62 -7.50 -0.36 -9.04
CA HIS A 62 -6.23 -0.68 -8.39
C HIS A 62 -5.86 0.27 -7.26
N GLY A 63 -6.72 1.24 -6.92
CA GLY A 63 -6.37 2.31 -5.99
C GLY A 63 -5.99 1.84 -4.59
N ALA A 64 -6.80 0.97 -3.98
CA ALA A 64 -6.56 0.46 -2.63
C ALA A 64 -5.32 -0.46 -2.60
N GLU A 65 -5.23 -1.38 -3.55
CA GLU A 65 -4.09 -2.30 -3.66
C GLU A 65 -2.77 -1.55 -3.91
N SER A 66 -2.79 -0.53 -4.77
CA SER A 66 -1.60 0.28 -5.05
C SER A 66 -1.08 1.01 -3.81
N LEU A 67 -1.97 1.61 -3.01
CA LEU A 67 -1.56 2.21 -1.74
C LEU A 67 -1.02 1.16 -0.77
N PHE A 68 -1.63 -0.03 -0.72
CA PHE A 68 -1.19 -1.12 0.15
C PHE A 68 0.22 -1.60 -0.22
N LYS A 69 0.45 -1.87 -1.51
CA LYS A 69 1.75 -2.29 -2.06
C LYS A 69 2.83 -1.23 -1.88
N ALA A 70 2.52 0.04 -2.17
CA ALA A 70 3.44 1.14 -1.92
C ALA A 70 3.87 1.21 -0.45
N ALA A 71 2.91 1.09 0.48
CA ALA A 71 3.20 1.13 1.92
C ALA A 71 4.03 -0.08 2.37
N LEU A 72 3.76 -1.28 1.85
CA LEU A 72 4.58 -2.47 2.10
C LEU A 72 6.03 -2.28 1.63
N ILE A 73 6.20 -1.73 0.42
CA ILE A 73 7.53 -1.47 -0.14
C ILE A 73 8.28 -0.44 0.71
N GLN A 74 7.59 0.63 1.09
CA GLN A 74 8.12 1.67 1.97
C GLN A 74 8.56 1.10 3.32
N SER A 75 7.77 0.22 3.95
CA SER A 75 8.09 -0.34 5.26
C SER A 75 9.19 -1.40 5.20
N ASN A 76 9.09 -2.34 4.26
CA ASN A 76 9.88 -3.57 4.33
C ASN A 76 11.22 -3.41 3.63
N GLN A 77 11.25 -2.82 2.43
CA GLN A 77 12.44 -2.71 1.61
C GLN A 77 13.15 -1.37 1.83
N LEU A 78 12.40 -0.27 1.88
CA LEU A 78 12.99 1.07 1.95
C LEU A 78 13.19 1.57 3.39
N LYS A 79 12.60 0.90 4.39
CA LYS A 79 12.63 1.29 5.82
C LYS A 79 12.17 2.74 6.06
N GLN A 80 11.29 3.24 5.20
CA GLN A 80 10.68 4.56 5.27
C GLN A 80 9.40 4.50 6.12
N PHE A 81 9.52 4.16 7.41
CA PHE A 81 8.38 3.83 8.27
C PHE A 81 7.34 4.95 8.38
N ASP A 82 7.76 6.21 8.53
CA ASP A 82 6.83 7.34 8.60
C ASP A 82 6.00 7.49 7.32
N ARG A 83 6.64 7.32 6.15
CA ARG A 83 5.96 7.36 4.84
C ARG A 83 5.03 6.17 4.67
N ALA A 84 5.46 4.97 5.05
CA ALA A 84 4.62 3.77 5.01
C ALA A 84 3.35 3.96 5.85
N ILE A 85 3.49 4.48 7.07
CA ILE A 85 2.35 4.78 7.95
C ILE A 85 1.41 5.82 7.33
N GLU A 86 1.95 6.87 6.71
CA GLU A 86 1.13 7.86 6.01
C GLU A 86 0.34 7.22 4.86
N THR A 87 1.00 6.38 4.06
CA THR A 87 0.39 5.67 2.92
C THR A 87 -0.71 4.70 3.39
N TYR A 88 -0.46 3.89 4.44
CA TYR A 88 -1.50 3.03 5.03
C TYR A 88 -2.67 3.83 5.58
N ARG A 89 -2.42 4.95 6.28
CA ARG A 89 -3.50 5.82 6.77
C ARG A 89 -4.31 6.43 5.63
N ARG A 90 -3.66 6.74 4.51
CA ARG A 90 -4.34 7.20 3.30
C ARG A 90 -5.26 6.13 2.74
N LEU A 91 -4.79 4.87 2.66
CA LEU A 91 -5.62 3.74 2.27
C LEU A 91 -6.86 3.63 3.17
N ILE A 92 -6.68 3.60 4.48
CA ILE A 92 -7.78 3.47 5.46
C ILE A 92 -8.82 4.59 5.29
N ARG A 93 -8.38 5.81 5.00
CA ARG A 93 -9.26 6.98 4.83
C ARG A 93 -10.01 6.97 3.50
N VAL A 94 -9.34 6.60 2.42
CA VAL A 94 -9.88 6.70 1.05
C VAL A 94 -10.68 5.46 0.68
N PHE A 95 -10.28 4.29 1.17
CA PHE A 95 -10.88 2.99 0.86
C PHE A 95 -11.28 2.25 2.14
N PRO A 96 -12.20 2.80 2.97
CA PRO A 96 -12.51 2.27 4.30
C PRO A 96 -13.11 0.85 4.31
N GLU A 97 -13.66 0.40 3.18
CA GLU A 97 -14.27 -0.92 2.97
C GLU A 97 -13.34 -1.91 2.26
N SER A 98 -12.10 -1.51 1.93
CA SER A 98 -11.15 -2.41 1.27
C SER A 98 -10.69 -3.52 2.23
N GLU A 99 -10.48 -4.73 1.69
CA GLU A 99 -9.87 -5.86 2.40
C GLU A 99 -8.48 -5.56 2.99
N PHE A 100 -7.79 -4.54 2.46
CA PHE A 100 -6.47 -4.14 2.94
C PHE A 100 -6.52 -3.29 4.22
N VAL A 101 -7.69 -2.83 4.65
CA VAL A 101 -7.82 -1.88 5.78
C VAL A 101 -7.40 -2.52 7.10
N GLN A 102 -7.91 -3.72 7.39
CA GLN A 102 -7.60 -4.45 8.62
C GLN A 102 -6.09 -4.72 8.71
N LYS A 103 -5.50 -5.24 7.62
CA LYS A 103 -4.05 -5.47 7.54
C LYS A 103 -3.24 -4.18 7.68
N SER A 104 -3.72 -3.07 7.10
CA SER A 104 -3.07 -1.75 7.22
C SER A 104 -3.03 -1.25 8.67
N PHE A 105 -4.12 -1.40 9.43
CA PHE A 105 -4.13 -1.07 10.85
C PHE A 105 -3.10 -1.90 11.65
N PHE A 106 -3.04 -3.21 11.40
CA PHE A 106 -2.05 -4.08 12.03
C PHE A 106 -0.62 -3.62 11.71
N MET A 107 -0.31 -3.38 10.44
CA MET A 107 1.02 -2.95 10.00
C MET A 107 1.43 -1.60 10.60
N ILE A 108 0.52 -0.63 10.70
CA ILE A 108 0.79 0.65 11.37
C ILE A 108 1.15 0.43 12.84
N GLY A 109 0.36 -0.37 13.56
CA GLY A 109 0.62 -0.69 14.97
C GLY A 109 1.97 -1.38 15.15
N PHE A 110 2.26 -2.35 14.27
CA PHE A 110 3.50 -3.11 14.27
C PHE A 110 4.72 -2.22 14.05
N MET A 111 4.68 -1.33 13.04
CA MET A 111 5.78 -0.40 12.81
C MET A 111 6.01 0.56 13.98
N TYR A 112 4.93 1.05 14.60
CA TYR A 112 5.09 1.87 15.80
C TYR A 112 5.72 1.10 16.96
N ALA A 113 5.36 -0.17 17.15
CA ALA A 113 5.88 -1.00 18.23
C ALA A 113 7.33 -1.42 18.00
N ASN A 114 7.65 -1.84 16.78
CA ASN A 114 8.86 -2.60 16.50
C ASN A 114 9.95 -1.77 15.85
N ASP A 115 9.62 -0.86 14.93
CA ASP A 115 10.60 -0.08 14.21
C ASP A 115 10.82 1.31 14.84
N ILE A 116 9.74 2.01 15.17
CA ILE A 116 9.79 3.39 15.69
C ILE A 116 9.92 3.41 17.23
N LYS A 117 9.53 2.33 17.91
CA LYS A 117 9.45 2.22 19.38
C LYS A 117 8.55 3.28 20.02
N ASN A 118 7.52 3.72 19.32
CA ASN A 118 6.47 4.59 19.86
C ASN A 118 5.29 3.74 20.37
N PHE A 119 5.44 3.22 21.59
CA PHE A 119 4.47 2.30 22.18
C PHE A 119 3.09 2.93 22.42
N ASP A 120 3.00 4.24 22.64
CA ASP A 120 1.73 4.93 22.79
C ASP A 120 0.93 4.94 21.49
N LYS A 121 1.58 5.25 20.37
CA LYS A 121 0.95 5.21 19.04
C LYS A 121 0.63 3.77 18.63
N ALA A 122 1.48 2.80 18.95
CA ALA A 122 1.21 1.38 18.72
C ALA A 122 -0.05 0.93 19.49
N ARG A 123 -0.09 1.19 20.80
CA ARG A 123 -1.22 0.89 21.69
C ARG A 123 -2.51 1.51 21.19
N LYS A 124 -2.48 2.79 20.80
CA LYS A 124 -3.66 3.48 20.25
C LYS A 124 -4.16 2.80 18.99
N THR A 125 -3.27 2.47 18.06
CA THR A 125 -3.62 1.84 16.77
C THR A 125 -4.21 0.44 16.98
N TYR A 126 -3.60 -0.38 17.84
CA TYR A 126 -4.10 -1.72 18.15
C TYR A 126 -5.45 -1.72 18.86
N ARG A 127 -5.68 -0.77 19.78
CA ARG A 127 -7.00 -0.60 20.42
C ARG A 127 -8.07 -0.18 19.43
N GLU A 128 -7.73 0.68 18.46
CA GLU A 128 -8.64 1.06 17.38
C GLU A 128 -8.98 -0.13 16.50
N PHE A 129 -7.99 -0.96 16.13
CA PHE A 129 -8.22 -2.22 15.42
C PHE A 129 -9.21 -3.10 16.18
N LEU A 130 -8.95 -3.41 17.46
CA LEU A 130 -9.81 -4.31 18.24
C LEU A 130 -11.21 -3.77 18.47
N LYS A 131 -11.37 -2.45 18.50
CA LYS A 131 -12.69 -1.81 18.59
C LYS A 131 -13.47 -1.95 17.29
N LYS A 132 -12.81 -1.79 16.13
CA LYS A 132 -13.48 -1.80 14.81
C LYS A 132 -13.64 -3.21 14.24
N TYR A 133 -12.71 -4.12 14.56
CA TYR A 133 -12.58 -5.45 13.99
C TYR A 133 -12.37 -6.52 15.08
N PRO A 134 -13.29 -6.65 16.06
CA PRO A 134 -13.12 -7.55 17.20
C PRO A 134 -13.01 -9.03 16.81
N ASP A 135 -13.67 -9.44 15.72
CA ASP A 135 -13.76 -10.84 15.25
C ASP A 135 -12.83 -11.14 14.06
N ASN A 136 -11.96 -10.20 13.68
CA ASN A 136 -11.02 -10.44 12.57
C ASN A 136 -9.94 -11.45 12.96
N GLU A 137 -9.45 -12.22 11.99
CA GLU A 137 -8.40 -13.23 12.18
C GLU A 137 -7.12 -12.67 12.85
N LEU A 138 -6.79 -11.39 12.63
CA LEU A 138 -5.63 -10.73 13.24
C LEU A 138 -5.90 -10.26 14.68
N ALA A 139 -7.13 -10.33 15.19
CA ALA A 139 -7.46 -9.79 16.52
C ALA A 139 -6.68 -10.49 17.65
N SER A 140 -6.45 -11.79 17.55
CA SER A 140 -5.62 -12.53 18.51
C SER A 140 -4.16 -12.06 18.48
N SER A 141 -3.59 -11.87 17.28
CA SER A 141 -2.25 -11.33 17.10
C SER A 141 -2.14 -9.89 17.63
N VAL A 142 -3.15 -9.05 17.37
CA VAL A 142 -3.20 -7.68 17.89
C VAL A 142 -3.26 -7.65 19.42
N LYS A 143 -4.05 -8.53 20.05
CA LYS A 143 -4.10 -8.67 21.52
C LYS A 143 -2.73 -9.10 22.06
N TRP A 144 -2.08 -10.05 21.40
CA TRP A 144 -0.75 -10.50 21.80
C TRP A 144 0.28 -9.37 21.70
N GLU A 145 0.34 -8.65 20.58
CA GLU A 145 1.22 -7.48 20.40
C GLU A 145 0.96 -6.44 21.49
N LEU A 146 -0.31 -6.09 21.74
CA LEU A 146 -0.72 -5.12 22.74
C LEU A 146 -0.27 -5.48 24.16
N ASN A 147 -0.37 -6.77 24.53
CA ASN A 147 0.02 -7.29 25.83
C ASN A 147 1.54 -7.36 26.02
N ASN A 148 2.30 -7.38 24.93
CA ASN A 148 3.76 -7.51 24.95
C ASN A 148 4.50 -6.24 24.51
N LEU A 149 3.78 -5.13 24.29
CA LEU A 149 4.38 -3.84 23.93
C LEU A 149 5.48 -3.43 24.90
N GLY A 150 6.69 -3.25 24.36
CA GLY A 150 7.85 -2.75 25.09
C GLY A 150 8.44 -3.74 26.10
N LYS A 151 7.95 -4.98 26.16
CA LYS A 151 8.55 -6.03 26.97
C LYS A 151 9.86 -6.52 26.34
N ASP A 152 10.78 -6.97 27.18
CA ASP A 152 11.94 -7.73 26.73
C ASP A 152 11.48 -9.11 26.22
N ILE A 153 12.23 -9.70 25.28
CA ILE A 153 11.93 -11.03 24.75
C ILE A 153 11.88 -12.09 25.86
N ASN A 154 12.67 -11.92 26.92
CA ASN A 154 12.67 -12.84 28.07
C ASN A 154 11.39 -12.75 28.91
N ASP A 155 10.65 -11.65 28.81
CA ASP A 155 9.39 -11.41 29.52
C ASP A 155 8.16 -11.76 28.65
N MET A 156 8.37 -12.21 27.42
CA MET A 156 7.31 -12.59 26.49
C MET A 156 6.95 -14.07 26.67
N ASN A 157 5.71 -14.33 27.07
CA ASN A 157 5.16 -15.68 27.09
C ASN A 157 4.84 -16.14 25.67
N PHE A 158 5.81 -16.74 24.99
CA PHE A 158 5.63 -17.32 23.65
C PHE A 158 4.82 -18.63 23.66
N PHE A 159 4.74 -19.31 24.81
CA PHE A 159 4.21 -20.67 24.94
C PHE A 159 2.80 -20.77 25.53
N SER A 160 2.06 -19.67 25.70
CA SER A 160 0.71 -19.70 26.30
C SER A 160 -0.38 -20.28 25.38
N GLY A 161 -0.01 -21.04 24.34
CA GLY A 161 -0.91 -21.58 23.33
C GLY A 161 -1.16 -23.09 23.37
N ASP A 162 -0.46 -23.87 24.21
CA ASP A 162 -0.56 -25.34 24.09
C ASP A 162 -0.29 -26.13 25.39
N SER A 163 -0.95 -25.76 26.50
CA SER A 163 -0.87 -26.55 27.74
C SER A 163 -2.23 -26.78 28.42
N SER A 164 -3.30 -26.91 27.64
CA SER A 164 -4.61 -27.33 28.16
C SER A 164 -5.17 -28.51 27.36
N ASP A 165 -4.36 -29.54 27.16
CA ASP A 165 -4.89 -30.88 26.91
C ASP A 165 -3.89 -31.93 27.40
N ASN A 166 -3.84 -32.13 28.73
CA ASN A 166 -3.31 -33.32 29.39
C ASN A 166 -3.63 -33.25 30.89
N THR A 167 -4.90 -33.47 31.23
CA THR A 167 -5.35 -34.11 32.49
C THR A 167 -6.88 -34.24 32.46
N HIS A 168 -7.40 -35.39 32.02
CA HIS A 168 -8.12 -36.35 32.87
C HIS A 168 -8.60 -37.55 32.06
#